data_AF-A0A7S1EDZ3-F1
#
_entry.id   AF-A0A7S1EDZ3-F1
#
_cell.length_a   1.000
_cell.length_b   1.000
_cell.length_c   1.000
_cell.angle_alpha   90.00
_cell.angle_beta   90.00
_cell.angle_gamma   90.00
#
_symmetry.space_group_name_H-M   'P 1'
#
loop_
_entity.id
_entity.type
_entity.pdbx_description
1 polymer ?
#
loop_
_entity_poly.entity_id
_entity_poly.type
_entity_poly.pdbx_seq_one_letter_code
_entity_poly.pdbx_strand_id
1 'polypeptide(L)'
;NKYFNPLVLFIDTASGPRLQSAAMDTASPSSLPLLSIVGDVGVDLVLGTLDTWPQIGTEQLMPRSELRAGGSAANAALAARHIGQSARLISAVGNDHFGRWLAEQFAGVQTRLE
;
A
#
# COMPACT_ATOMS: atom_id res chain seq x y z
N ASN A 1 20.92 9.41 -4.04
CA ASN A 1 19.90 9.07 -5.06
C ASN A 1 19.51 7.57 -4.99
N LYS A 2 19.17 7.04 -3.80
CA LYS A 2 19.18 5.58 -3.54
C LYS A 2 17.98 5.04 -2.74
N TYR A 3 16.84 5.71 -2.77
CA TYR A 3 15.60 5.25 -2.12
C TYR A 3 14.40 5.34 -3.07
N PHE A 4 14.59 4.91 -4.31
CA PHE A 4 13.45 4.68 -5.19
C PHE A 4 13.07 3.21 -5.04
N ASN A 5 12.07 2.93 -4.20
CA ASN A 5 11.42 1.62 -4.20
C ASN A 5 10.46 1.61 -5.39
N PRO A 6 10.75 0.86 -6.47
CA PRO A 6 9.83 0.82 -7.60
C PRO A 6 8.53 0.15 -7.16
N LEU A 7 7.44 0.92 -7.17
CA LEU A 7 6.09 0.39 -7.06
C LEU A 7 5.77 -0.41 -8.32
N VAL A 8 5.45 -1.70 -8.18
CA VAL A 8 4.99 -2.52 -9.30
C VAL A 8 3.50 -2.79 -9.18
N LEU A 9 2.77 -2.44 -10.24
CA LEU A 9 1.32 -2.56 -10.31
C LEU A 9 0.93 -3.63 -11.32
N PHE A 10 0.09 -4.57 -10.89
CA PHE A 10 -0.50 -5.60 -11.75
C PHE A 10 -2.02 -5.47 -11.73
N ILE A 11 -2.65 -5.41 -12.89
CA ILE A 11 -4.11 -5.43 -13.01
C ILE A 11 -4.51 -6.86 -13.38
N ASP A 12 -5.21 -7.53 -12.48
CA ASP A 12 -5.82 -8.83 -12.74
C ASP A 12 -7.19 -8.62 -13.38
N THR A 13 -7.22 -8.65 -14.70
CA THR A 13 -8.45 -8.74 -15.45
C THR A 13 -8.97 -10.16 -15.35
N ALA A 14 -9.80 -10.43 -14.34
CA ALA A 14 -10.50 -11.71 -14.22
C ALA A 14 -11.35 -11.96 -15.48
N SER A 15 -10.75 -12.63 -16.44
CA SER A 15 -11.43 -13.41 -17.47
C SER A 15 -10.74 -14.76 -17.46
N GLY A 16 -11.35 -15.72 -16.77
CA GLY A 16 -10.92 -17.12 -16.79
C GLY A 16 -10.85 -17.67 -18.22
N PRO A 17 -10.36 -18.91 -18.43
CA PRO A 17 -10.21 -19.47 -19.75
C PRO A 17 -11.57 -19.54 -20.47
N ARG A 18 -11.77 -18.68 -21.48
CA ARG A 18 -12.90 -18.77 -22.41
C ARG A 18 -12.66 -19.96 -23.35
N LEU A 19 -13.16 -21.13 -22.98
CA LEU A 19 -13.69 -22.06 -23.97
C LEU A 19 -15.14 -21.65 -24.21
N GLN A 20 -15.39 -20.84 -25.25
CA GLN A 20 -16.76 -20.47 -25.62
C GLN A 20 -16.97 -20.71 -27.11
N SER A 21 -17.75 -21.75 -27.42
CA SER A 21 -18.48 -21.83 -28.67
C SER A 21 -19.48 -20.67 -28.75
N ALA A 22 -19.72 -20.20 -29.96
CA ALA A 22 -20.51 -19.02 -30.26
C ALA A 22 -21.96 -19.10 -29.71
N ALA A 23 -22.30 -18.16 -28.82
CA ALA A 23 -23.64 -17.60 -28.68
C ALA A 23 -23.51 -16.22 -28.02
N MET A 24 -24.19 -15.21 -28.57
CA MET A 24 -24.27 -13.86 -28.03
C MET A 24 -24.85 -13.89 -26.62
N ASP A 25 -24.02 -13.63 -25.62
CA ASP A 25 -24.44 -13.45 -24.24
C ASP A 25 -24.28 -11.97 -23.86
N THR A 26 -25.38 -11.36 -23.43
CA THR A 26 -25.44 -9.98 -22.94
C THR A 26 -24.70 -9.92 -21.61
N ALA A 27 -23.41 -9.60 -21.66
CA ALA A 27 -22.56 -9.54 -20.47
C ALA A 27 -23.09 -8.48 -19.48
N SER A 28 -23.51 -8.95 -18.30
CA SER A 28 -23.71 -8.14 -17.10
C SER A 28 -22.40 -7.41 -16.74
N PRO A 29 -22.42 -6.24 -16.09
CA PRO A 29 -21.21 -5.49 -15.79
C PRO A 29 -20.29 -6.35 -14.92
N SER A 30 -19.19 -6.81 -15.52
CA SER A 30 -18.17 -7.58 -14.83
C SER A 30 -17.64 -6.76 -13.66
N SER A 31 -17.59 -7.36 -12.47
CA SER A 31 -16.91 -6.79 -11.30
C SER A 31 -15.58 -6.16 -11.69
N LEU A 32 -15.28 -4.96 -11.17
CA LEU A 32 -14.01 -4.26 -11.45
C LEU A 32 -12.82 -5.23 -11.27
N PRO A 33 -11.83 -5.20 -12.20
CA PRO A 33 -10.67 -6.09 -12.14
C PRO A 33 -9.89 -5.90 -10.84
N LEU A 34 -9.27 -6.93 -10.28
CA LEU A 34 -8.52 -6.79 -9.02
C LEU A 34 -7.14 -6.15 -9.28
N LEU A 35 -6.79 -5.12 -8.51
CA LEU A 35 -5.50 -4.46 -8.59
C LEU A 35 -4.50 -5.06 -7.60
N SER A 36 -3.53 -5.83 -8.08
CA SER A 36 -2.44 -6.36 -7.25
C SER A 36 -1.27 -5.37 -7.22
N ILE A 37 -0.90 -4.95 -6.02
CA ILE A 37 0.12 -3.95 -5.77
C ILE A 37 1.26 -4.63 -5.02
N VAL A 38 2.46 -4.62 -5.59
CA VAL A 38 3.65 -5.21 -4.99
C VAL A 38 4.66 -4.11 -4.70
N GLY A 39 5.12 -4.04 -3.45
CA GLY A 39 6.14 -3.08 -3.07
C GLY A 39 6.24 -2.93 -1.56
N ASP A 40 6.59 -1.72 -1.12
CA ASP A 40 6.95 -1.43 0.26
C ASP A 40 5.78 -1.03 1.16
N VAL A 41 5.87 -1.50 2.40
CA VAL A 41 5.11 -1.05 3.56
C VAL A 41 6.11 -0.69 4.63
N GLY A 42 5.93 0.46 5.27
CA GLY A 42 6.88 0.97 6.26
C GLY A 42 6.20 1.74 7.38
N VAL A 43 6.94 2.02 8.44
CA VAL A 43 6.52 2.92 9.51
C VAL A 43 7.15 4.28 9.28
N ASP A 44 6.30 5.28 9.06
CA ASP A 44 6.72 6.68 8.96
C ASP A 44 6.68 7.31 10.35
N LEU A 45 7.81 7.88 10.78
CA LEU A 45 7.86 8.75 11.96
C LEU A 45 7.60 10.19 11.51
N VAL A 46 6.39 10.68 11.77
CA VAL A 46 6.00 12.04 11.44
C VAL A 46 6.27 12.92 12.65
N LEU A 47 7.16 13.89 12.49
CA LEU A 47 7.55 14.83 13.53
C LEU A 47 6.83 16.17 13.36
N GLY A 48 6.79 16.95 14.43
CA GLY A 48 6.34 18.33 14.42
C GLY A 48 7.18 19.24 13.52
N THR A 49 6.71 20.47 13.32
CA THR A 49 7.40 21.47 12.51
C THR A 49 8.73 21.88 13.14
N LEU A 50 9.73 22.10 12.29
CA LEU A 50 11.01 22.70 12.65
C LEU A 50 11.06 24.13 12.11
N ASP A 51 11.40 25.09 12.96
CA ASP A 51 11.70 26.46 12.52
C ASP A 51 13.03 26.52 11.77
N THR A 52 14.00 25.70 12.21
CA THR A 52 15.34 25.57 11.63
C THR A 52 15.85 24.15 11.76
N TRP A 53 16.70 23.71 10.83
CA TRP A 53 17.40 22.44 10.97
C TRP A 53 18.41 22.48 12.14
N PRO A 54 18.56 21.39 12.92
CA PRO A 54 19.54 21.32 13.98
C PRO A 54 20.97 21.38 13.41
N GLN A 55 21.88 21.97 14.18
CA GLN A 55 23.29 21.95 13.86
C GLN A 55 23.88 20.55 14.10
N ILE A 56 24.96 20.21 13.40
CA ILE A 56 25.65 18.93 13.60
C ILE A 56 26.10 18.82 15.07
N GLY A 57 25.78 17.69 15.71
CA GLY A 57 26.11 17.45 17.12
C GLY A 57 25.12 18.05 18.12
N THR A 58 24.00 18.61 17.65
CA THR A 58 22.92 19.11 18.51
C THR A 58 21.67 18.24 18.42
N GLU A 59 20.85 18.28 19.47
CA GLU A 59 19.56 17.59 19.54
C GLU A 59 18.44 18.63 19.69
N GLN A 60 17.28 18.37 19.07
CA GLN A 60 16.11 19.22 19.22
C GLN A 60 14.88 18.37 19.54
N LEU A 61 14.20 18.72 20.63
CA LEU A 61 13.00 18.01 21.06
C LEU A 61 11.77 18.52 20.30
N MET A 62 11.04 17.61 19.66
CA MET A 62 9.82 17.95 18.94
C MET A 62 8.61 17.83 19.88
N PRO A 63 7.71 18.82 19.92
CA PRO A 63 6.52 18.78 20.77
C PRO A 63 5.49 17.72 20.31
N ARG A 64 5.61 17.25 19.06
CA ARG A 64 4.79 16.20 18.49
C ARG A 64 5.64 15.19 17.74
N SER A 65 5.31 13.93 17.93
CA SER A 65 5.78 12.81 17.12
C SER A 65 4.68 11.76 17.06
N GLU A 66 4.47 11.18 15.89
CA GLU A 66 3.52 10.08 15.72
C GLU A 66 4.02 9.06 14.70
N LEU A 67 3.66 7.80 14.91
CA LEU A 67 3.89 6.73 13.96
C LEU A 67 2.70 6.64 13.02
N ARG A 68 2.98 6.50 11.73
CA ARG A 68 1.97 6.25 10.69
C ARG A 68 2.40 5.07 9.81
N ALA A 69 1.43 4.35 9.26
CA ALA A 69 1.72 3.44 8.17
C ALA A 69 2.06 4.25 6.92
N GLY A 70 3.17 3.89 6.29
CA GLY A 70 3.70 4.48 5.08
C GLY A 70 4.15 3.41 4.08
N GLY A 71 4.94 3.83 3.10
CA GLY A 71 5.35 3.01 1.96
C GLY A 71 4.56 3.36 0.70
N SER A 72 5.24 3.32 -0.45
CA SER A 72 4.63 3.72 -1.73
C SER A 72 3.53 2.74 -2.14
N ALA A 73 3.74 1.44 -1.93
CA ALA A 73 2.73 0.42 -2.23
C ALA A 73 1.54 0.48 -1.27
N ALA A 74 1.80 0.66 0.01
CA ALA A 74 0.76 0.93 1.01
C ALA A 74 -0.16 2.10 0.60
N ASN A 75 0.45 3.25 0.27
CA ASN A 75 -0.28 4.45 -0.13
C ASN A 75 -1.11 4.23 -1.40
N ALA A 76 -0.56 3.53 -2.39
CA ALA A 76 -1.29 3.18 -3.61
C ALA A 76 -2.50 2.27 -3.33
N ALA A 77 -2.37 1.29 -2.41
CA ALA A 77 -3.47 0.39 -2.05
C ALA A 77 -4.59 1.13 -1.31
N LEU A 78 -4.24 2.05 -0.41
CA LEU A 78 -5.21 2.91 0.28
C LEU A 78 -5.91 3.84 -0.70
N ALA A 79 -5.19 4.44 -1.65
CA ALA A 79 -5.76 5.28 -2.68
C ALA A 79 -6.73 4.50 -3.59
N ALA A 80 -6.34 3.30 -4.04
CA ALA A 80 -7.19 2.42 -4.83
C ALA A 80 -8.51 2.09 -4.10
N ARG A 81 -8.43 1.72 -2.81
CA ARG A 81 -9.61 1.49 -1.98
C ARG A 81 -10.48 2.75 -1.87
N HIS A 82 -9.87 3.92 -1.67
CA HIS A 82 -10.61 5.18 -1.52
C HIS A 82 -11.44 5.53 -2.77
N ILE A 83 -10.94 5.22 -3.96
CA ILE A 83 -11.66 5.44 -5.23
C ILE A 83 -12.59 4.28 -5.63
N GLY A 84 -12.79 3.28 -4.76
CA GLY A 84 -13.68 2.14 -5.01
C GLY A 84 -13.08 1.02 -5.88
N GLN A 85 -11.78 1.07 -6.15
CA GLN A 85 -11.05 0.02 -6.87
C GLN A 85 -10.65 -1.11 -5.90
N SER A 86 -11.09 -2.33 -6.18
CA SER A 86 -10.65 -3.52 -5.45
C SER A 86 -9.14 -3.67 -5.59
N ALA A 87 -8.41 -3.73 -4.47
CA ALA A 87 -6.96 -3.85 -4.48
C ALA A 87 -6.46 -4.89 -3.46
N ARG A 88 -5.34 -5.53 -3.81
CA ARG A 88 -4.56 -6.43 -2.96
C ARG A 88 -3.14 -5.89 -2.84
N LEU A 89 -2.66 -5.71 -1.62
CA LEU A 89 -1.29 -5.31 -1.32
C LEU A 89 -0.44 -6.54 -0.98
N ILE A 90 0.74 -6.66 -1.59
CA ILE A 90 1.73 -7.70 -1.33
C ILE A 90 3.04 -6.99 -0.95
N SER A 91 3.51 -7.22 0.26
CA SER A 91 4.73 -6.59 0.77
C SER A 91 5.46 -7.50 1.73
N ALA A 92 6.76 -7.31 1.84
CA ALA A 92 7.53 -7.87 2.95
C ALA A 92 7.40 -6.95 4.19
N VAL A 93 7.31 -7.53 5.39
CA VAL A 93 7.36 -6.84 6.68
C VAL A 93 8.26 -7.60 7.65
N GLY A 94 8.82 -6.90 8.64
CA GLY A 94 9.64 -7.55 9.68
C GLY A 94 8.81 -8.44 10.61
N ASN A 95 9.40 -9.52 11.12
CA ASN A 95 8.81 -10.31 12.22
C ASN A 95 9.06 -9.65 13.58
N ASP A 96 8.60 -8.42 13.74
CA ASP A 96 8.79 -7.59 14.93
C ASP A 96 7.49 -6.89 15.34
N HIS A 97 7.59 -6.00 16.33
CA HIS A 97 6.44 -5.21 16.78
C HIS A 97 5.85 -4.33 15.67
N PHE A 98 6.70 -3.72 14.84
CA PHE A 98 6.25 -2.83 13.78
C PHE A 98 5.61 -3.59 12.62
N GLY A 99 6.09 -4.78 12.27
CA GLY A 99 5.43 -5.62 11.27
C GLY A 99 4.01 -6.03 11.70
N ARG A 100 3.84 -6.43 12.96
CA ARG A 100 2.50 -6.71 13.52
C ARG A 100 1.62 -5.46 13.54
N TRP A 101 2.16 -4.34 14.03
CA TRP A 101 1.43 -3.07 14.08
C TRP A 101 1.01 -2.60 12.68
N LEU A 102 1.87 -2.74 11.67
CA LEU A 102 1.54 -2.41 10.27
C LEU A 102 0.39 -3.26 9.74
N ALA A 103 0.38 -4.57 10.03
CA ALA A 103 -0.73 -5.44 9.63
C ALA A 103 -2.08 -4.96 10.19
N GLU A 104 -2.11 -4.42 11.41
CA GLU A 104 -3.30 -3.82 12.01
C GLU A 104 -3.74 -2.54 11.30
N GLN A 105 -2.80 -1.71 10.81
CA GLN A 105 -3.12 -0.45 10.13
C GLN A 105 -3.85 -0.65 8.79
N PHE A 106 -3.67 -1.79 8.13
CA PHE A 106 -4.31 -2.10 6.84
C PHE A 106 -5.59 -2.93 6.96
N ALA A 107 -6.24 -2.93 8.14
CA ALA A 107 -7.54 -3.57 8.31
C ALA A 107 -8.56 -3.08 7.25
N GLY A 108 -9.14 -4.04 6.51
CA GLY A 108 -10.08 -3.77 5.43
C GLY A 108 -9.45 -3.53 4.05
N VAL A 109 -8.13 -3.63 3.91
CA VAL A 109 -7.44 -3.84 2.62
C VAL A 109 -7.10 -5.32 2.50
N GLN A 110 -7.21 -5.92 1.31
CA GLN A 110 -6.69 -7.28 1.13
C GLN A 110 -5.16 -7.24 1.15
N THR A 111 -4.52 -7.92 2.09
CA THR A 111 -3.06 -7.89 2.23
C THR A 111 -2.44 -9.29 2.27
N ARG A 112 -1.25 -9.43 1.68
CA ARG A 112 -0.31 -10.52 1.93
C ARG A 112 0.99 -9.88 2.42
N LEU A 113 1.15 -9.84 3.74
CA LEU A 113 2.34 -9.31 4.40
C LEU A 113 3.15 -10.51 4.91
N GLU A 114 4.39 -10.64 4.45
CA GLU A 114 5.29 -11.77 4.76
C GLU A 114 6.63 -11.31 5.36
#